data_AF-A0A378L875-F1
#
_entry.id   AF-A0A378L875-F1
#
_cell.length_a   1.000
_cell.length_b   1.000
_cell.length_c   1.000
_cell.angle_alpha   90.00
_cell.angle_beta   90.00
_cell.angle_gamma   90.00
#
_symmetry.space_group_name_H-M   'P 1'
#
loop_
_entity.id
_entity.type
_entity.pdbx_description
1 polymer ?
#
loop_
_entity_poly.entity_id
_entity_poly.type
_entity_poly.pdbx_seq_one_letter_code
_entity_poly.pdbx_strand_id
1 'polypeptide(L)'
;MKISVGQALLILLAKYRGIDKDKYNELKHLYLAGAKDADTQTAIDKYLKDSALVGYQVSKAPEDITHDNSRRYFETHLAYETLSSQLDKLSAAEISQHLDAVKGTAYSSYAELYEDILQGIYTPSDDTEREYADYLTKLRNKEIFSQFSNEQRQKIIEIVSAAFVAMIIASQGPHLLPLDIYGEDIYLERGKVTKEGQRTATKSAHGPLINMTTTSTLGLLQNRDPVPLDDPARMTKTQEFLKPSDQSTYDPSARWVQDNFSRLVHPFSNSISGTMLCQLRALAKIKELNKLADHMDALEKPSGGSTDPAKTIDDVTKKTQIDLVISIMDSGKVTEEVLAKATELVKNGQIADEVIKHIKKTTDEALLASKEKLGSFFKLYVSALLFNAGGHSLHEFVAPIGLAKTQQEFAYIDGFNTLDLEELFLNTNQDAFDKALDKAIAYNEQILKKKAIKEELKGLKQVVDQKVIPELILASQLSSEVKTNLLELAKRDVHHAADCFRLVEKLQQLMIKNDVRVQSEYFSFFRQGAQRQVVLNKNLNNAIIELSKGNEQQAKSIIEATLKELKTFKSEDKPEFVSLQNIYNLIGSQVIKEQQMQIGKS
;
A
#
# COMPACT_ATOMS: atom_id res chain seq x y z
N MET A 1 -15.91 21.90 5.33
CA MET A 1 -15.52 20.49 5.13
C MET A 1 -14.00 20.38 5.09
N LYS A 2 -13.37 19.41 5.75
CA LYS A 2 -11.91 19.23 5.73
C LYS A 2 -11.46 18.44 4.48
N ILE A 3 -10.43 18.92 3.78
CA ILE A 3 -9.83 18.30 2.58
C ILE A 3 -8.31 18.38 2.63
N SER A 4 -7.60 17.54 1.89
CA SER A 4 -6.14 17.62 1.72
C SER A 4 -5.75 18.73 0.72
N VAL A 5 -4.44 19.02 0.63
CA VAL A 5 -3.89 19.88 -0.44
C VAL A 5 -4.16 19.28 -1.83
N GLY A 6 -3.97 17.97 -2.01
CA GLY A 6 -4.23 17.28 -3.28
C GLY A 6 -5.67 17.47 -3.77
N GLN A 7 -6.66 17.28 -2.89
CA GLN A 7 -8.07 17.53 -3.20
C GLN A 7 -8.35 18.99 -3.54
N ALA A 8 -7.70 19.94 -2.85
CA ALA A 8 -7.85 21.36 -3.14
C ALA A 8 -7.29 21.70 -4.53
N LEU A 9 -6.12 21.16 -4.90
CA LEU A 9 -5.54 21.34 -6.24
C LEU A 9 -6.43 20.75 -7.33
N LEU A 10 -7.09 19.61 -7.10
CA LEU A 10 -8.06 19.04 -8.06
C LEU A 10 -9.27 19.96 -8.28
N ILE A 11 -9.79 20.61 -7.24
CA ILE A 11 -10.88 21.60 -7.37
C ILE A 11 -10.42 22.77 -8.26
N LEU A 12 -9.19 23.25 -8.06
CA LEU A 12 -8.63 24.35 -8.85
C LEU A 12 -8.32 23.93 -10.30
N LEU A 13 -7.83 22.70 -10.52
CA LEU A 13 -7.64 22.14 -11.85
C LEU A 13 -8.97 22.07 -12.60
N ALA A 14 -10.05 21.62 -11.95
CA ALA A 14 -11.38 21.63 -12.53
C ALA A 14 -11.86 23.05 -12.86
N LYS A 15 -11.62 24.02 -11.97
CA LYS A 15 -11.98 25.44 -12.17
C LYS A 15 -11.25 26.06 -13.36
N TYR A 16 -9.93 25.92 -13.41
CA TYR A 16 -9.10 26.63 -14.40
C TYR A 16 -9.04 25.93 -15.75
N ARG A 17 -9.55 24.70 -15.84
CA ARG A 17 -9.72 23.96 -17.10
C ARG A 17 -10.51 24.77 -18.12
N GLY A 18 -9.86 25.10 -19.24
CA GLY A 18 -10.48 25.87 -20.32
C GLY A 18 -10.69 27.36 -20.03
N ILE A 19 -10.32 27.85 -18.84
CA ILE A 19 -10.42 29.27 -18.48
C ILE A 19 -9.05 29.96 -18.55
N ASP A 20 -8.03 29.35 -17.93
CA ASP A 20 -6.69 29.93 -17.80
C ASP A 20 -5.66 28.82 -18.01
N LYS A 21 -5.14 28.73 -19.24
CA LYS A 21 -4.26 27.63 -19.67
C LYS A 21 -2.95 27.61 -18.89
N ASP A 22 -2.41 28.79 -18.58
CA ASP A 22 -1.12 28.90 -17.89
C ASP A 22 -1.26 28.44 -16.44
N LYS A 23 -2.30 28.89 -15.72
CA LYS A 23 -2.59 28.38 -14.38
C LYS A 23 -2.93 26.90 -14.37
N TYR A 24 -3.69 26.43 -15.35
CA TYR A 24 -4.03 25.02 -15.46
C TYR A 24 -2.76 24.17 -15.60
N ASN A 25 -1.83 24.58 -16.47
CA ASN A 25 -0.56 23.90 -16.64
C ASN A 25 0.30 23.95 -15.38
N GLU A 26 0.47 25.12 -14.75
CA GLU A 26 1.20 25.24 -13.48
C GLU A 26 0.61 24.32 -12.40
N LEU A 27 -0.72 24.26 -12.28
CA LEU A 27 -1.40 23.37 -11.36
C LEU A 27 -1.18 21.88 -11.70
N LYS A 28 -1.01 21.49 -12.96
CA LYS A 28 -0.65 20.10 -13.33
C LYS A 28 0.72 19.73 -12.76
N HIS A 29 1.69 20.62 -12.91
CA HIS A 29 3.04 20.47 -12.34
C HIS A 29 2.98 20.38 -10.81
N LEU A 30 2.33 21.35 -10.14
CA LEU A 30 2.18 21.35 -8.68
C LEU A 30 1.41 20.14 -8.15
N TYR A 31 0.38 19.68 -8.89
CA TYR A 31 -0.36 18.49 -8.50
C TYR A 31 0.52 17.26 -8.64
N LEU A 32 1.27 17.06 -9.72
CA LEU A 32 2.13 15.89 -9.85
C LEU A 32 3.27 15.90 -8.84
N ALA A 33 4.07 16.98 -8.85
CA ALA A 33 5.35 17.09 -8.15
C ALA A 33 5.23 17.52 -6.69
N GLY A 34 4.23 18.35 -6.37
CA GLY A 34 4.13 19.01 -5.06
C GLY A 34 5.10 20.18 -4.91
N ALA A 35 5.34 20.57 -3.66
CA ALA A 35 6.33 21.58 -3.29
C ALA A 35 7.77 21.01 -3.39
N LYS A 36 8.37 21.13 -4.58
CA LYS A 36 9.76 20.70 -4.83
C LYS A 36 10.80 21.59 -4.12
N ASP A 37 10.45 22.85 -3.93
CA ASP A 37 11.29 23.93 -3.44
C ASP A 37 10.43 25.06 -2.83
N ALA A 38 11.08 26.14 -2.41
CA ALA A 38 10.41 27.29 -1.81
C ALA A 38 9.46 28.03 -2.78
N ASP A 39 9.77 28.01 -4.08
CA ASP A 39 8.98 28.71 -5.10
C ASP A 39 7.67 27.96 -5.36
N THR A 40 7.75 26.65 -5.57
CA THR A 40 6.57 25.78 -5.73
C THR A 40 5.73 25.71 -4.44
N GLN A 41 6.36 25.74 -3.26
CA GLN A 41 5.65 25.88 -1.98
C GLN A 41 4.86 27.19 -1.93
N THR A 42 5.47 28.30 -2.31
CA THR A 42 4.83 29.62 -2.36
C THR A 42 3.69 29.66 -3.38
N ALA A 43 3.87 29.00 -4.53
CA ALA A 43 2.83 28.87 -5.55
C ALA A 43 1.61 28.10 -5.01
N ILE A 44 1.81 26.95 -4.34
CA ILE A 44 0.73 26.21 -3.68
C ILE A 44 0.02 27.12 -2.66
N ASP A 45 0.77 27.80 -1.79
CA ASP A 45 0.19 28.68 -0.77
C ASP A 45 -0.62 29.85 -1.35
N LYS A 46 -0.25 30.33 -2.53
CA LYS A 46 -1.02 31.32 -3.29
C LYS A 46 -2.32 30.71 -3.82
N TYR A 47 -2.27 29.53 -4.43
CA TYR A 47 -3.45 28.84 -4.96
C TYR A 47 -4.46 28.45 -3.88
N LEU A 48 -3.99 28.06 -2.68
CA LEU A 48 -4.86 27.71 -1.56
C LEU A 48 -5.70 28.88 -1.02
N LYS A 49 -5.44 30.12 -1.46
CA LYS A 49 -6.23 31.32 -1.13
C LYS A 49 -7.34 31.61 -2.15
N ASP A 50 -7.52 30.77 -3.16
CA ASP A 50 -8.54 30.97 -4.19
C ASP A 50 -9.96 30.93 -3.61
N SER A 51 -10.81 31.84 -4.07
CA SER A 51 -12.24 31.94 -3.73
C SER A 51 -13.04 30.64 -3.87
N ALA A 52 -12.67 29.73 -4.76
CA ALA A 52 -13.33 28.43 -4.93
C ALA A 52 -13.17 27.52 -3.71
N LEU A 53 -12.24 27.84 -2.80
CA LEU A 53 -11.94 27.06 -1.61
C LEU A 53 -12.60 27.60 -0.33
N VAL A 54 -13.41 28.68 -0.39
CA VAL A 54 -13.96 29.39 0.79
C VAL A 54 -14.83 28.52 1.72
N GLY A 55 -15.33 27.36 1.28
CA GLY A 55 -16.08 26.40 2.12
C GLY A 55 -15.26 25.24 2.71
N TYR A 56 -13.95 25.22 2.45
CA TYR A 56 -13.08 24.11 2.77
C TYR A 56 -12.01 24.47 3.78
N GLN A 57 -11.72 23.54 4.69
CA GLN A 57 -10.55 23.58 5.55
C GLN A 57 -9.47 22.71 4.91
N VAL A 58 -8.52 23.34 4.21
CA VAL A 58 -7.40 22.63 3.58
C VAL A 58 -6.38 22.25 4.63
N SER A 59 -6.08 20.96 4.74
CA SER A 59 -5.11 20.42 5.68
C SER A 59 -3.81 20.06 5.00
N LYS A 60 -2.70 20.45 5.62
CA LYS A 60 -1.33 20.05 5.28
C LYS A 60 -0.79 18.93 6.19
N ALA A 61 -1.63 18.39 7.08
CA ALA A 61 -1.17 17.39 8.02
C ALA A 61 -0.85 16.07 7.29
N PRO A 62 0.24 15.37 7.65
CA PRO A 62 0.61 14.07 7.07
C PRO A 62 -0.55 13.07 7.03
N GLU A 63 -1.37 13.03 8.09
CA GLU A 63 -2.53 12.16 8.22
C GLU A 63 -3.61 12.42 7.16
N ASP A 64 -3.81 13.67 6.74
CA ASP A 64 -4.79 13.99 5.70
C ASP A 64 -4.22 13.78 4.30
N ILE A 65 -2.91 14.00 4.11
CA ILE A 65 -2.21 13.76 2.84
C ILE A 65 -2.13 12.25 2.55
N THR A 66 -1.73 11.46 3.54
CA THR A 66 -1.64 10.00 3.39
C THR A 66 -3.01 9.37 3.11
N HIS A 67 -4.10 9.96 3.60
CA HIS A 67 -5.47 9.48 3.41
C HIS A 67 -6.23 10.21 2.30
N ASP A 68 -5.52 10.91 1.42
CA ASP A 68 -6.08 11.48 0.20
C ASP A 68 -6.37 10.37 -0.82
N ASN A 69 -7.61 9.87 -0.76
CA ASN A 69 -8.09 8.85 -1.69
C ASN A 69 -8.13 9.33 -3.15
N SER A 70 -8.28 10.63 -3.40
CA SER A 70 -8.34 11.18 -4.76
C SER A 70 -6.96 11.19 -5.40
N ARG A 71 -5.93 11.45 -4.60
CA ARG A 71 -4.54 11.31 -5.02
C ARG A 71 -4.13 9.85 -5.23
N ARG A 72 -4.49 8.95 -4.32
CA ARG A 72 -4.24 7.50 -4.51
C ARG A 72 -4.93 6.97 -5.76
N TYR A 73 -6.15 7.44 -6.03
CA TYR A 73 -6.90 7.13 -7.25
C TYR A 73 -6.19 7.67 -8.50
N PHE A 74 -5.76 8.94 -8.47
CA PHE A 74 -4.98 9.55 -9.56
C PHE A 74 -3.74 8.74 -9.91
N GLU A 75 -2.87 8.43 -8.95
CA GLU A 75 -1.62 7.70 -9.23
C GLU A 75 -1.88 6.28 -9.74
N THR A 76 -2.90 5.61 -9.19
CA THR A 76 -3.35 4.30 -9.69
C THR A 76 -3.79 4.38 -11.15
N HIS A 77 -4.58 5.37 -11.53
CA HIS A 77 -5.00 5.55 -12.92
C HIS A 77 -3.87 6.02 -13.82
N LEU A 78 -2.97 6.86 -13.34
CA LEU A 78 -1.80 7.28 -14.10
C LEU A 78 -0.94 6.08 -14.47
N ALA A 79 -0.71 5.15 -13.55
CA ALA A 79 -0.02 3.90 -13.85
C ALA A 79 -0.76 3.08 -14.92
N TYR A 80 -2.08 2.91 -14.79
CA TYR A 80 -2.89 2.19 -15.78
C TYR A 80 -2.83 2.82 -17.18
N GLU A 81 -3.07 4.13 -17.30
CA GLU A 81 -3.10 4.85 -18.57
C GLU A 81 -1.69 4.92 -19.19
N THR A 82 -0.64 4.95 -18.37
CA THR A 82 0.75 4.87 -18.82
C THR A 82 1.02 3.51 -19.46
N LEU A 83 0.67 2.40 -18.81
CA LEU A 83 0.81 1.08 -19.41
C LEU A 83 0.00 0.97 -20.71
N SER A 84 -1.24 1.45 -20.71
CA SER A 84 -2.13 1.37 -21.88
C SER A 84 -1.60 2.15 -23.09
N SER A 85 -0.78 3.18 -22.91
CA SER A 85 -0.33 4.07 -23.99
C SER A 85 1.16 3.95 -24.33
N GLN A 86 2.00 3.45 -23.39
CA GLN A 86 3.46 3.46 -23.54
C GLN A 86 4.05 2.07 -23.83
N LEU A 87 3.30 0.97 -23.70
CA LEU A 87 3.85 -0.39 -23.90
C LEU A 87 4.42 -0.63 -25.30
N ASP A 88 3.96 0.11 -26.31
CA ASP A 88 4.44 -0.01 -27.69
C ASP A 88 5.70 0.83 -27.98
N LYS A 89 6.17 1.62 -27.00
CA LYS A 89 7.44 2.37 -27.10
C LYS A 89 8.68 1.49 -26.98
N LEU A 90 8.52 0.31 -26.38
CA LEU A 90 9.54 -0.73 -26.31
C LEU A 90 9.01 -1.99 -27.01
N SER A 91 9.86 -2.59 -27.83
CA SER A 91 9.56 -3.88 -28.47
C SER A 91 9.60 -5.01 -27.44
N ALA A 92 8.92 -6.12 -27.75
CA ALA A 92 9.00 -7.32 -26.91
C ALA A 92 10.44 -7.86 -26.81
N ALA A 93 11.23 -7.73 -27.89
CA ALA A 93 12.63 -8.14 -27.90
C ALA A 93 13.48 -7.32 -26.92
N GLU A 94 13.29 -6.00 -26.85
CA GLU A 94 14.00 -5.14 -25.90
C GLU A 94 13.67 -5.47 -24.44
N ILE A 95 12.39 -5.76 -24.13
CA ILE A 95 11.98 -6.10 -22.77
C ILE A 95 12.45 -7.51 -22.37
N SER A 96 12.36 -8.48 -23.28
CA SER A 96 12.87 -9.83 -23.05
C SER A 96 14.39 -9.83 -22.87
N GLN A 97 15.10 -9.08 -23.72
CA GLN A 97 16.55 -8.91 -23.59
C GLN A 97 16.91 -8.31 -22.22
N HIS A 98 16.12 -7.34 -21.74
CA HIS A 98 16.34 -6.76 -20.44
C HIS A 98 16.18 -7.76 -19.29
N LEU A 99 15.14 -8.60 -19.32
CA LEU A 99 14.99 -9.68 -18.35
C LEU A 99 16.20 -10.63 -18.36
N ASP A 100 16.67 -11.02 -19.54
CA ASP A 100 17.84 -11.89 -19.71
C ASP A 100 19.11 -11.22 -19.18
N ALA A 101 19.28 -9.91 -19.43
CA ALA A 101 20.40 -9.13 -18.93
C ALA A 101 20.41 -9.09 -17.39
N VAL A 102 19.25 -8.88 -16.76
CA VAL A 102 19.12 -8.89 -15.29
C VAL A 102 19.44 -10.27 -14.72
N LYS A 103 18.91 -11.36 -15.31
CA LYS A 103 19.26 -12.74 -14.93
C LYS A 103 20.77 -13.00 -15.04
N GLY A 104 21.41 -12.47 -16.09
CA GLY A 104 22.84 -12.58 -16.33
C GLY A 104 23.74 -11.86 -15.31
N THR A 105 23.16 -11.07 -14.39
CA THR A 105 23.93 -10.44 -13.30
C THR A 105 24.17 -11.35 -12.09
N ALA A 106 23.54 -12.53 -12.05
CA ALA A 106 23.58 -13.47 -10.95
C ALA A 106 24.38 -14.74 -11.25
N TYR A 107 24.82 -15.42 -10.19
CA TYR A 107 25.29 -16.80 -10.33
C TYR A 107 24.20 -17.70 -10.89
N SER A 108 24.60 -18.68 -11.71
CA SER A 108 23.71 -19.65 -12.35
C SER A 108 22.88 -20.46 -11.33
N SER A 109 23.41 -20.66 -10.12
CA SER A 109 22.73 -21.32 -9.00
C SER A 109 21.52 -20.54 -8.45
N TYR A 110 21.42 -19.23 -8.72
CA TYR A 110 20.30 -18.42 -8.24
C TYR A 110 19.03 -18.63 -9.08
N ALA A 111 19.13 -19.26 -10.25
CA ALA A 111 17.98 -19.48 -11.13
C ALA A 111 16.82 -20.21 -10.43
N GLU A 112 17.13 -21.21 -9.62
CA GLU A 112 16.12 -21.97 -8.86
C GLU A 112 15.35 -21.11 -7.85
N LEU A 113 15.92 -19.97 -7.41
CA LEU A 113 15.28 -19.07 -6.45
C LEU A 113 14.19 -18.20 -7.06
N TYR A 114 14.22 -18.00 -8.39
CA TYR A 114 13.24 -17.14 -9.06
C TYR A 114 12.42 -17.84 -10.13
N GLU A 115 12.91 -18.85 -10.83
CA GLU A 115 12.18 -19.45 -11.96
C GLU A 115 10.82 -20.04 -11.57
N ASP A 116 10.70 -20.64 -10.39
CA ASP A 116 9.42 -21.13 -9.86
C ASP A 116 8.42 -19.99 -9.66
N ILE A 117 8.86 -18.90 -9.01
CA ILE A 117 8.04 -17.71 -8.78
C ILE A 117 7.64 -17.07 -10.11
N LEU A 118 8.58 -17.01 -11.07
CA LEU A 118 8.31 -16.52 -12.40
C LEU A 118 7.22 -17.35 -13.07
N GLN A 119 7.10 -18.65 -12.81
CA GLN A 119 6.02 -19.50 -13.29
C GLN A 119 4.71 -19.40 -12.49
N GLY A 120 4.71 -18.67 -11.37
CA GLY A 120 3.57 -18.52 -10.47
C GLY A 120 3.51 -19.59 -9.36
N ILE A 121 4.59 -20.36 -9.19
CA ILE A 121 4.76 -21.37 -8.15
C ILE A 121 5.46 -20.70 -6.97
N TYR A 122 4.96 -20.83 -5.74
CA TYR A 122 5.59 -20.22 -4.57
C TYR A 122 5.35 -21.04 -3.30
N THR A 123 6.22 -20.84 -2.30
CA THR A 123 6.02 -21.42 -0.97
C THR A 123 5.13 -20.51 -0.12
N PRO A 124 4.17 -21.03 0.67
CA PRO A 124 3.26 -20.19 1.44
C PRO A 124 3.91 -19.31 2.54
N SER A 125 5.21 -19.49 2.80
CA SER A 125 5.93 -18.85 3.91
C SER A 125 6.50 -17.47 3.61
N ASP A 126 6.70 -17.10 2.33
CA ASP A 126 7.22 -15.79 1.95
C ASP A 126 6.13 -14.92 1.33
N ASP A 127 5.80 -13.82 2.00
CA ASP A 127 4.75 -12.89 1.58
C ASP A 127 5.13 -12.14 0.27
N THR A 128 6.42 -11.92 0.02
CA THR A 128 6.92 -11.23 -1.18
C THR A 128 6.88 -12.16 -2.39
N GLU A 129 7.36 -13.40 -2.26
CA GLU A 129 7.26 -14.42 -3.32
C GLU A 129 5.80 -14.64 -3.71
N ARG A 130 4.91 -14.75 -2.71
CA ARG A 130 3.48 -14.89 -2.91
C ARG A 130 2.89 -13.69 -3.68
N GLU A 131 3.27 -12.46 -3.31
CA GLU A 131 2.79 -11.25 -3.98
C GLU A 131 3.14 -11.24 -5.48
N TYR A 132 4.39 -11.56 -5.82
CA TYR A 132 4.83 -11.58 -7.22
C TYR A 132 4.25 -12.75 -8.01
N ALA A 133 4.21 -13.97 -7.43
CA ALA A 133 3.60 -15.12 -8.08
C ALA A 133 2.10 -14.91 -8.35
N ASP A 134 1.36 -14.32 -7.39
CA ASP A 134 -0.04 -13.93 -7.58
C ASP A 134 -0.19 -12.91 -8.70
N TYR A 135 0.68 -11.90 -8.76
CA TYR A 135 0.65 -10.89 -9.82
C TYR A 135 0.85 -11.53 -11.21
N LEU A 136 1.91 -12.33 -11.37
CA LEU A 136 2.22 -13.01 -12.62
C LEU A 136 1.10 -13.96 -13.06
N THR A 137 0.48 -14.66 -12.10
CA THR A 137 -0.67 -15.54 -12.35
C THR A 137 -1.88 -14.73 -12.84
N LYS A 138 -2.19 -13.60 -12.20
CA LYS A 138 -3.29 -12.71 -12.62
C LYS A 138 -3.11 -12.16 -14.02
N LEU A 139 -1.88 -11.78 -14.38
CA LEU A 139 -1.54 -11.34 -15.75
C LEU A 139 -1.80 -12.45 -16.76
N ARG A 140 -1.30 -13.67 -16.51
CA ARG A 140 -1.50 -14.82 -17.42
C ARG A 140 -2.98 -15.20 -17.57
N ASN A 141 -3.71 -15.19 -16.48
CA ASN A 141 -5.12 -15.56 -16.43
C ASN A 141 -6.07 -14.44 -16.89
N LYS A 142 -5.53 -13.27 -17.29
CA LYS A 142 -6.31 -12.10 -17.71
C LYS A 142 -7.27 -11.59 -16.63
N GLU A 143 -6.94 -11.81 -15.35
CA GLU A 143 -7.72 -11.30 -14.22
C GLU A 143 -7.54 -9.78 -14.03
N ILE A 144 -6.40 -9.27 -14.49
CA ILE A 144 -6.07 -7.85 -14.62
C ILE A 144 -5.59 -7.56 -16.04
N PHE A 145 -5.79 -6.33 -16.51
CA PHE A 145 -5.49 -5.93 -17.88
C PHE A 145 -6.11 -6.85 -18.94
N SER A 146 -7.36 -7.27 -18.73
CA SER A 146 -8.10 -8.15 -19.65
C SER A 146 -8.24 -7.54 -21.05
N GLN A 147 -8.33 -6.21 -21.12
CA GLN A 147 -8.41 -5.41 -22.34
C GLN A 147 -7.08 -5.27 -23.10
N PHE A 148 -5.94 -5.63 -22.51
CA PHE A 148 -4.64 -5.57 -23.20
C PHE A 148 -4.48 -6.77 -24.15
N SER A 149 -3.59 -6.65 -25.14
CA SER A 149 -3.21 -7.78 -25.99
C SER A 149 -2.39 -8.81 -25.21
N ASN A 150 -2.24 -10.03 -25.75
CA ASN A 150 -1.37 -11.04 -25.15
C ASN A 150 0.09 -10.55 -25.11
N GLU A 151 0.55 -9.90 -26.18
CA GLU A 151 1.90 -9.32 -26.24
C GLU A 151 2.10 -8.22 -25.20
N GLN A 152 1.13 -7.31 -25.05
CA GLN A 152 1.19 -6.25 -24.02
C GLN A 152 1.28 -6.83 -22.61
N ARG A 153 0.47 -7.86 -22.30
CA ARG A 153 0.58 -8.55 -20.99
C ARG A 153 1.90 -9.28 -20.82
N GLN A 154 2.44 -9.87 -21.88
CA GLN A 154 3.75 -10.54 -21.85
C GLN A 154 4.88 -9.55 -21.53
N LYS A 155 4.84 -8.35 -22.13
CA LYS A 155 5.77 -7.26 -21.78
C LYS A 155 5.68 -6.88 -20.30
N ILE A 156 4.47 -6.78 -19.74
CA ILE A 156 4.29 -6.50 -18.30
C ILE A 156 4.84 -7.66 -17.45
N ILE A 157 4.59 -8.91 -17.84
CA ILE A 157 5.13 -10.11 -17.16
C ILE A 157 6.66 -10.03 -17.09
N GLU A 158 7.33 -9.69 -18.19
CA GLU A 158 8.79 -9.61 -18.24
C GLU A 158 9.35 -8.45 -17.40
N ILE A 159 8.69 -7.29 -17.42
CA ILE A 159 9.05 -6.15 -16.55
C ILE A 159 8.95 -6.51 -15.07
N VAL A 160 7.83 -7.14 -14.67
CA VAL A 160 7.61 -7.58 -13.28
C VAL A 160 8.59 -8.67 -12.89
N SER A 161 8.91 -9.58 -13.82
CA SER A 161 9.91 -10.62 -13.63
C SER A 161 11.30 -10.01 -13.40
N ALA A 162 11.68 -9.00 -14.18
CA ALA A 162 12.97 -8.32 -14.02
C ALA A 162 13.09 -7.64 -12.65
N ALA A 163 12.01 -7.00 -12.17
CA ALA A 163 11.96 -6.43 -10.83
C ALA A 163 12.17 -7.48 -9.74
N PHE A 164 11.50 -8.63 -9.85
CA PHE A 164 11.61 -9.71 -8.87
C PHE A 164 13.01 -10.34 -8.88
N VAL A 165 13.56 -10.65 -10.06
CA VAL A 165 14.90 -11.20 -10.20
C VAL A 165 15.94 -10.26 -9.59
N ALA A 166 15.88 -8.95 -9.90
CA ALA A 166 16.79 -7.97 -9.32
C ALA A 166 16.70 -7.92 -7.78
N MET A 167 15.49 -8.07 -7.21
CA MET A 167 15.31 -8.15 -5.76
C MET A 167 15.95 -9.40 -5.15
N ILE A 168 15.76 -10.57 -5.76
CA ILE A 168 16.36 -11.82 -5.29
C ILE A 168 17.89 -11.71 -5.30
N ILE A 169 18.47 -11.18 -6.38
CA ILE A 169 19.93 -11.02 -6.49
C ILE A 169 20.44 -10.07 -5.39
N ALA A 170 19.79 -8.92 -5.20
CA ALA A 170 20.18 -7.96 -4.17
C ALA A 170 20.06 -8.55 -2.75
N SER A 171 19.10 -9.44 -2.51
CA SER A 171 18.89 -10.07 -1.21
C SER A 171 19.89 -11.19 -0.92
N GLN A 172 20.24 -12.00 -1.93
CA GLN A 172 21.09 -13.19 -1.76
C GLN A 172 22.58 -12.87 -1.90
N GLY A 173 22.91 -11.92 -2.78
CA GLY A 173 24.27 -11.49 -3.06
C GLY A 173 24.36 -9.97 -3.13
N PRO A 174 24.18 -9.24 -2.00
CA PRO A 174 24.22 -7.77 -2.00
C PRO A 174 25.56 -7.21 -2.50
N HIS A 175 26.66 -7.95 -2.39
CA HIS A 175 27.96 -7.55 -2.92
C HIS A 175 28.03 -7.62 -4.46
N LEU A 176 27.24 -8.51 -5.09
CA LEU A 176 27.28 -8.75 -6.54
C LEU A 176 26.83 -7.54 -7.37
N LEU A 177 25.93 -6.73 -6.81
CA LEU A 177 25.38 -5.56 -7.46
C LEU A 177 26.03 -4.28 -6.89
N PRO A 178 26.50 -3.36 -7.73
CA PRO A 178 27.04 -2.07 -7.27
C PRO A 178 25.92 -1.20 -6.66
N LEU A 179 26.28 0.01 -6.21
CA LEU A 179 25.33 1.01 -5.68
C LEU A 179 24.55 0.50 -4.44
N ASP A 180 25.23 -0.20 -3.54
CA ASP A 180 24.65 -0.63 -2.27
C ASP A 180 24.57 0.52 -1.25
N ILE A 181 23.51 1.32 -1.35
CA ILE A 181 23.30 2.51 -0.52
C ILE A 181 22.26 2.29 0.58
N TYR A 182 21.87 1.04 0.86
CA TYR A 182 20.84 0.72 1.86
C TYR A 182 21.22 1.15 3.28
N GLY A 183 22.52 1.24 3.59
CA GLY A 183 23.04 1.69 4.89
C GLY A 183 23.32 3.19 4.97
N GLU A 184 22.83 4.00 4.03
CA GLU A 184 23.22 5.41 3.91
C GLU A 184 22.03 6.37 3.83
N ASP A 185 22.23 7.58 4.35
CA ASP A 185 21.32 8.74 4.20
C ASP A 185 19.83 8.39 4.38
N ILE A 186 18.98 8.68 3.40
CA ILE A 186 17.53 8.45 3.47
C ILE A 186 17.12 6.96 3.43
N TYR A 187 18.04 6.06 3.06
CA TYR A 187 17.81 4.62 3.13
C TYR A 187 18.15 4.01 4.50
N LEU A 188 18.96 4.70 5.32
CA LEU A 188 19.22 4.27 6.69
C LEU A 188 17.94 4.38 7.55
N GLU A 189 17.20 5.47 7.38
CA GLU A 189 15.95 5.77 8.10
C GLU A 189 14.78 5.90 7.13
N ARG A 190 14.35 4.75 6.61
CA ARG A 190 13.27 4.64 5.63
C ARG A 190 11.89 5.06 6.15
N GLY A 191 11.72 5.09 7.47
CA GLY A 191 10.50 5.57 8.13
C GLY A 191 9.26 4.70 7.97
N LYS A 192 9.40 3.45 7.51
CA LYS A 192 8.29 2.49 7.46
C LYS A 192 7.99 1.96 8.85
N VAL A 193 6.71 1.97 9.23
CA VAL A 193 6.21 1.34 10.46
C VAL A 193 5.06 0.40 10.11
N THR A 194 5.06 -0.83 10.61
CA THR A 194 3.95 -1.78 10.38
C THR A 194 2.78 -1.44 11.30
N LYS A 195 1.55 -1.40 10.76
CA LYS A 195 0.35 -1.17 11.56
C LYS A 195 0.02 -2.38 12.44
N GLU A 196 -0.21 -2.14 13.72
CA GLU A 196 -0.62 -3.20 14.66
C GLU A 196 -2.02 -3.74 14.32
N GLY A 197 -2.23 -5.04 14.56
CA GLY A 197 -3.53 -5.69 14.43
C GLY A 197 -3.98 -6.02 13.00
N GLN A 198 -3.21 -5.65 11.98
CA GLN A 198 -3.42 -6.13 10.62
C GLN A 198 -2.66 -7.44 10.43
N ARG A 199 -3.38 -8.56 10.28
CA ARG A 199 -2.79 -9.87 9.98
C ARG A 199 -3.38 -10.43 8.69
N THR A 200 -2.51 -11.04 7.89
CA THR A 200 -2.91 -11.94 6.80
C THR A 200 -3.52 -13.22 7.38
N ALA A 201 -4.32 -13.92 6.58
CA ALA A 201 -4.95 -15.16 6.99
C ALA A 201 -3.89 -16.24 7.27
N THR A 202 -3.48 -16.40 8.53
CA THR A 202 -2.77 -17.60 8.96
C THR A 202 -3.81 -18.65 9.36
N LYS A 203 -3.76 -19.82 8.72
CA LYS A 203 -4.51 -21.00 9.16
C LYS A 203 -4.00 -21.38 10.56
N SER A 204 -4.70 -20.99 11.61
CA SER A 204 -4.46 -21.55 12.92
C SER A 204 -5.01 -22.97 12.96
N ALA A 205 -4.37 -23.85 13.73
CA ALA A 205 -4.84 -25.21 13.97
C ALA A 205 -6.21 -25.28 14.68
N HIS A 206 -6.78 -24.14 15.09
CA HIS A 206 -8.02 -24.05 15.89
C HIS A 206 -9.12 -23.23 15.19
N GLY A 207 -9.04 -23.05 13.86
CA GLY A 207 -10.01 -22.32 13.06
C GLY A 207 -9.60 -20.86 12.77
N PRO A 208 -10.36 -20.15 11.92
CA PRO A 208 -9.99 -18.82 11.45
C PRO A 208 -10.16 -17.77 12.56
N LEU A 209 -9.06 -17.12 12.96
CA LEU A 209 -9.11 -15.89 13.73
C LEU A 209 -9.54 -14.73 12.81
N ILE A 210 -10.68 -14.11 13.15
CA ILE A 210 -11.36 -13.09 12.36
C ILE A 210 -10.72 -11.72 12.63
N ASN A 211 -9.78 -11.31 11.78
CA ASN A 211 -9.47 -9.90 11.47
C ASN A 211 -8.83 -9.86 10.08
N MET A 212 -9.62 -10.22 9.05
CA MET A 212 -9.18 -10.23 7.67
C MET A 212 -9.26 -8.80 7.10
N THR A 213 -8.11 -8.19 6.84
CA THR A 213 -8.06 -7.01 5.97
C THR A 213 -7.95 -7.52 4.53
N THR A 214 -9.08 -7.75 3.88
CA THR A 214 -9.12 -8.03 2.44
C THR A 214 -9.20 -6.72 1.67
N THR A 215 -8.62 -6.70 0.47
CA THR A 215 -8.73 -5.57 -0.44
C THR A 215 -9.37 -6.00 -1.76
N SER A 216 -10.18 -5.11 -2.32
CA SER A 216 -10.78 -5.25 -3.65
C SER A 216 -10.30 -4.15 -4.60
N THR A 217 -9.29 -3.40 -4.20
CA THR A 217 -8.75 -2.27 -4.96
C THR A 217 -7.33 -2.58 -5.40
N LEU A 218 -7.01 -2.22 -6.63
CA LEU A 218 -5.67 -2.25 -7.21
C LEU A 218 -4.93 -0.95 -6.87
N GLY A 219 -3.63 -0.95 -7.07
CA GLY A 219 -2.80 0.23 -6.92
C GLY A 219 -2.72 0.76 -5.50
N LEU A 220 -2.51 2.07 -5.40
CA LEU A 220 -2.30 2.79 -4.15
C LEU A 220 -3.55 2.99 -3.31
N LEU A 221 -4.72 2.69 -3.87
CA LEU A 221 -5.99 2.74 -3.16
C LEU A 221 -5.95 1.79 -1.97
N GLN A 222 -6.43 2.23 -0.82
CA GLN A 222 -6.58 1.41 0.37
C GLN A 222 -7.87 0.60 0.30
N ASN A 223 -8.01 -0.41 1.15
CA ASN A 223 -9.20 -1.27 1.21
C ASN A 223 -10.52 -0.50 1.47
N ARG A 224 -10.44 0.65 2.12
CA ARG A 224 -11.57 1.53 2.45
C ARG A 224 -11.86 2.58 1.37
N ASP A 225 -10.97 2.74 0.40
CA ASP A 225 -11.15 3.72 -0.65
C ASP A 225 -12.26 3.25 -1.59
N PRO A 226 -13.31 4.05 -1.82
CA PRO A 226 -14.40 3.63 -2.70
C PRO A 226 -13.89 3.59 -4.14
N VAL A 227 -14.29 2.58 -4.91
CA VAL A 227 -13.95 2.44 -6.32
C VAL A 227 -15.22 2.12 -7.12
N PRO A 228 -15.45 2.74 -8.29
CA PRO A 228 -16.59 2.40 -9.16
C PRO A 228 -16.59 0.90 -9.54
N LEU A 229 -17.78 0.37 -9.87
CA LEU A 229 -17.96 -1.06 -10.16
C LEU A 229 -17.27 -1.50 -11.46
N ASP A 230 -17.21 -0.60 -12.42
CA ASP A 230 -16.66 -0.74 -13.77
C ASP A 230 -15.24 -0.19 -13.92
N ASP A 231 -14.62 0.21 -12.80
CA ASP A 231 -13.29 0.81 -12.80
C ASP A 231 -12.19 -0.25 -12.99
N PRO A 232 -11.16 -0.01 -13.85
CA PRO A 232 -10.04 -0.93 -13.98
C PRO A 232 -9.23 -1.11 -12.70
N ALA A 233 -9.29 -0.18 -11.75
CA ALA A 233 -8.65 -0.29 -10.44
C ALA A 233 -9.44 -1.18 -9.46
N ARG A 234 -10.57 -1.75 -9.86
CA ARG A 234 -11.32 -2.73 -9.05
C ARG A 234 -10.86 -4.15 -9.38
N MET A 235 -10.53 -4.92 -8.35
CA MET A 235 -10.19 -6.33 -8.49
C MET A 235 -11.45 -7.17 -8.75
N THR A 236 -11.35 -8.11 -9.69
CA THR A 236 -12.39 -9.13 -9.95
C THR A 236 -12.57 -10.06 -8.75
N LYS A 237 -11.47 -10.38 -8.06
CA LYS A 237 -11.43 -11.20 -6.84
C LYS A 237 -10.64 -10.46 -5.76
N THR A 238 -11.13 -10.48 -4.53
CA THR A 238 -10.40 -9.89 -3.40
C THR A 238 -9.07 -10.60 -3.18
N GLN A 239 -8.02 -9.84 -2.91
CA GLN A 239 -6.71 -10.39 -2.62
C GLN A 239 -6.65 -10.89 -1.17
N GLU A 240 -5.94 -12.01 -0.98
CA GLU A 240 -5.82 -12.70 0.32
C GLU A 240 -4.58 -12.29 1.13
N PHE A 241 -3.69 -11.48 0.53
CA PHE A 241 -2.58 -10.85 1.25
C PHE A 241 -2.81 -9.36 1.44
N LEU A 242 -2.08 -8.80 2.39
CA LEU A 242 -2.21 -7.42 2.80
C LEU A 242 -1.31 -6.53 1.94
N LYS A 243 -1.88 -5.55 1.26
CA LYS A 243 -1.09 -4.64 0.42
C LYS A 243 -0.18 -3.75 1.27
N PRO A 244 0.99 -3.34 0.75
CA PRO A 244 1.87 -2.37 1.40
C PRO A 244 1.17 -1.10 1.89
N SER A 245 0.28 -0.53 1.07
CA SER A 245 -0.50 0.68 1.37
C SER A 245 -1.52 0.51 2.51
N ASP A 246 -1.95 -0.73 2.77
CA ASP A 246 -2.84 -1.08 3.87
C ASP A 246 -2.05 -1.37 5.15
N GLN A 247 -0.95 -2.14 5.06
CA GLN A 247 -0.14 -2.60 6.21
C GLN A 247 0.81 -1.58 6.81
N SER A 248 1.21 -0.56 6.06
CA SER A 248 2.26 0.35 6.49
C SER A 248 1.69 1.70 6.94
N THR A 249 2.33 2.26 7.95
CA THR A 249 2.27 3.66 8.35
C THR A 249 3.70 4.22 8.42
N TYR A 250 3.87 5.46 8.86
CA TYR A 250 5.15 6.14 8.85
C TYR A 250 5.63 6.57 10.23
N ASP A 251 6.95 6.65 10.37
CA ASP A 251 7.63 7.35 11.46
C ASP A 251 7.85 8.82 11.05
N PRO A 252 7.19 9.80 11.70
CA PRO A 252 7.33 11.21 11.35
C PRO A 252 8.72 11.79 11.63
N SER A 253 9.57 11.10 12.40
CA SER A 253 10.94 11.53 12.67
C SER A 253 11.91 11.18 11.54
N ALA A 254 11.56 10.19 10.70
CA ALA A 254 12.42 9.74 9.62
C ALA A 254 12.56 10.80 8.53
N ARG A 255 13.80 11.01 8.05
CA ARG A 255 14.12 12.04 7.06
C ARG A 255 13.35 11.88 5.75
N TRP A 256 13.22 10.66 5.24
CA TRP A 256 12.41 10.38 4.04
C TRP A 256 10.95 10.82 4.21
N VAL A 257 10.37 10.53 5.37
CA VAL A 257 8.96 10.85 5.66
C VAL A 257 8.75 12.35 5.70
N GLN A 258 9.69 13.09 6.31
CA GLN A 258 9.68 14.55 6.32
C GLN A 258 9.79 15.13 4.91
N ASP A 259 10.72 14.63 4.07
CA ASP A 259 10.84 15.06 2.68
C ASP A 259 9.55 14.79 1.89
N ASN A 260 9.02 13.56 1.96
CA ASN A 260 7.80 13.17 1.24
C ASN A 260 6.60 14.08 1.61
N PHE A 261 6.37 14.33 2.91
CA PHE A 261 5.26 15.18 3.33
C PHE A 261 5.51 16.68 3.15
N SER A 262 6.76 17.12 3.05
CA SER A 262 7.09 18.51 2.68
C SER A 262 6.58 18.87 1.29
N ARG A 263 6.42 17.87 0.39
CA ARG A 263 5.83 18.05 -0.94
C ARG A 263 4.33 18.33 -0.92
N LEU A 264 3.65 18.13 0.22
CA LEU A 264 2.22 18.37 0.47
C LEU A 264 1.20 17.49 -0.29
N VAL A 265 1.59 16.81 -1.37
CA VAL A 265 0.65 16.10 -2.24
C VAL A 265 0.88 14.60 -2.33
N HIS A 266 1.99 14.07 -1.82
CA HIS A 266 2.34 12.66 -1.99
C HIS A 266 1.88 11.82 -0.79
N PRO A 267 0.96 10.86 -0.98
CA PRO A 267 0.57 9.97 0.09
C PRO A 267 1.74 9.04 0.41
N PHE A 268 1.91 8.72 1.69
CA PHE A 268 2.84 7.68 2.10
C PHE A 268 2.21 6.32 1.83
N SER A 269 2.91 5.45 1.10
CA SER A 269 2.46 4.07 0.91
C SER A 269 3.27 3.11 1.78
N ASN A 270 4.59 3.26 1.77
CA ASN A 270 5.48 2.26 2.34
C ASN A 270 6.82 2.85 2.79
N SER A 271 7.57 3.48 1.87
CA SER A 271 8.84 4.20 2.05
C SER A 271 9.45 4.46 0.66
N ILE A 272 10.60 5.12 0.56
CA ILE A 272 11.41 5.14 -0.66
C ILE A 272 11.63 3.72 -1.20
N SER A 273 11.49 3.55 -2.52
CA SER A 273 11.45 2.23 -3.15
C SER A 273 12.79 1.51 -3.10
N GLY A 274 12.83 0.37 -2.42
CA GLY A 274 13.96 -0.56 -2.49
C GLY A 274 13.96 -1.34 -3.81
N THR A 275 12.77 -1.69 -4.32
CA THR A 275 12.61 -2.40 -5.59
C THR A 275 13.21 -1.61 -6.76
N MET A 276 12.95 -0.30 -6.84
CA MET A 276 13.58 0.56 -7.85
C MET A 276 15.10 0.64 -7.66
N LEU A 277 15.59 0.69 -6.42
CA LEU A 277 17.04 0.66 -6.18
C LEU A 277 17.65 -0.67 -6.66
N CYS A 278 17.05 -1.82 -6.37
CA CYS A 278 17.53 -3.11 -6.90
C CYS A 278 17.62 -3.10 -8.44
N GLN A 279 16.63 -2.51 -9.11
CA GLN A 279 16.64 -2.37 -10.57
C GLN A 279 17.77 -1.47 -11.07
N LEU A 280 17.99 -0.32 -10.43
CA LEU A 280 19.11 0.58 -10.74
C LEU A 280 20.46 -0.12 -10.51
N ARG A 281 20.58 -0.88 -9.43
CA ARG A 281 21.78 -1.67 -9.12
C ARG A 281 22.05 -2.75 -10.17
N ALA A 282 21.02 -3.45 -10.64
CA ALA A 282 21.12 -4.42 -11.73
C ALA A 282 21.55 -3.76 -13.06
N LEU A 283 20.94 -2.63 -13.43
CA LEU A 283 21.33 -1.86 -14.62
C LEU A 283 22.80 -1.41 -14.57
N ALA A 284 23.26 -0.95 -13.41
CA ALA A 284 24.66 -0.60 -13.21
C ALA A 284 25.59 -1.83 -13.35
N LYS A 285 25.20 -2.99 -12.82
CA LYS A 285 25.96 -4.24 -13.01
C LYS A 285 26.02 -4.69 -14.47
N ILE A 286 24.91 -4.58 -15.22
CA ILE A 286 24.85 -4.92 -16.66
C ILE A 286 25.88 -4.11 -17.44
N LYS A 287 25.96 -2.79 -17.19
CA LYS A 287 26.96 -1.90 -17.78
C LYS A 287 28.39 -2.35 -17.47
N GLU A 288 28.68 -2.68 -16.22
CA GLU A 288 30.01 -3.13 -15.80
C GLU A 288 30.37 -4.48 -16.42
N LEU A 289 29.42 -5.42 -16.54
CA LEU A 289 29.64 -6.68 -17.24
C LEU A 289 29.91 -6.48 -18.74
N ASN A 290 29.20 -5.56 -19.40
CA ASN A 290 29.45 -5.24 -20.81
C ASN A 290 30.87 -4.70 -21.00
N LYS A 291 31.31 -3.78 -20.13
CA LYS A 291 32.70 -3.26 -20.12
C LYS A 291 33.73 -4.38 -19.96
N LEU A 292 33.47 -5.35 -19.07
CA LEU A 292 34.36 -6.50 -18.87
C LEU A 292 34.38 -7.42 -20.09
N ALA A 293 33.22 -7.68 -20.70
CA ALA A 293 33.09 -8.50 -21.89
C ALA A 293 33.83 -7.88 -23.09
N ASP A 294 33.73 -6.55 -23.28
CA ASP A 294 34.49 -5.83 -24.30
C ASP A 294 36.00 -5.93 -24.11
N HIS A 295 36.48 -5.86 -22.86
CA HIS A 295 37.89 -6.09 -22.55
C HIS A 295 38.33 -7.51 -22.91
N MET A 296 37.56 -8.53 -22.52
CA MET A 296 37.88 -9.93 -22.83
C MET A 296 37.86 -10.23 -24.34
N ASP A 297 36.88 -9.70 -25.09
CA ASP A 297 36.77 -9.82 -26.56
C ASP A 297 37.97 -9.17 -27.28
N ALA A 298 38.54 -8.10 -26.72
CA ALA A 298 39.74 -7.48 -27.28
C ALA A 298 41.01 -8.35 -27.10
N LEU A 299 41.07 -9.19 -26.05
CA LEU A 299 42.21 -10.06 -25.77
C LEU A 299 42.28 -11.28 -26.66
N GLU A 300 41.13 -11.79 -27.13
CA GLU A 300 41.06 -12.94 -28.04
C GLU A 300 41.48 -12.59 -29.48
N LYS A 301 41.71 -11.31 -29.77
CA LYS A 301 42.24 -10.84 -31.06
C LYS A 301 43.78 -10.69 -31.04
N PRO A 302 44.59 -11.77 -31.10
CA PRO A 302 45.96 -11.65 -31.65
C PRO A 302 46.20 -12.53 -32.91
N SER A 303 46.41 -11.84 -34.03
CA SER A 303 47.42 -12.10 -35.08
C SER A 303 47.92 -13.55 -35.28
N GLY A 304 47.19 -14.36 -36.05
CA GLY A 304 47.77 -15.58 -36.64
C GLY A 304 46.83 -16.75 -36.90
N GLY A 305 45.95 -16.62 -37.90
CA GLY A 305 45.68 -17.67 -38.92
C GLY A 305 45.38 -19.12 -38.54
N SER A 306 44.95 -19.46 -37.31
CA SER A 306 44.51 -20.82 -36.97
C SER A 306 42.99 -20.87 -36.83
N THR A 307 42.31 -21.17 -37.93
CA THR A 307 40.87 -21.48 -37.97
C THR A 307 40.65 -22.92 -37.51
N ASP A 308 40.93 -23.22 -36.25
CA ASP A 308 40.35 -24.42 -35.65
C ASP A 308 38.86 -24.13 -35.37
N PRO A 309 37.93 -25.02 -35.78
CA PRO A 309 36.51 -24.80 -35.56
C PRO A 309 36.24 -24.62 -34.06
N ALA A 310 35.56 -23.53 -33.72
CA ALA A 310 35.20 -23.18 -32.35
C ALA A 310 34.59 -24.41 -31.65
N LYS A 311 35.31 -24.94 -30.67
CA LYS A 311 34.91 -26.13 -29.95
C LYS A 311 33.74 -25.72 -29.04
N THR A 312 32.52 -26.11 -29.41
CA THR A 312 31.32 -25.86 -28.61
C THR A 312 31.51 -26.51 -27.23
N ILE A 313 31.35 -25.71 -26.18
CA ILE A 313 31.41 -26.21 -24.80
C ILE A 313 30.01 -26.65 -24.35
N ASP A 314 29.92 -27.59 -23.41
CA ASP A 314 28.64 -28.00 -22.83
C ASP A 314 28.08 -26.92 -21.88
N ASP A 315 26.77 -26.99 -21.63
CA ASP A 315 26.06 -26.00 -20.80
C ASP A 315 26.56 -25.91 -19.36
N VAL A 316 27.07 -27.01 -18.78
CA VAL A 316 27.59 -27.01 -17.40
C VAL A 316 28.91 -26.26 -17.35
N THR A 317 29.81 -26.55 -18.30
CA THR A 317 31.07 -25.80 -18.47
C THR A 317 30.79 -24.32 -18.72
N LYS A 318 29.84 -24.00 -19.60
CA LYS A 318 29.43 -22.62 -19.89
C LYS A 318 28.96 -21.88 -18.64
N LYS A 319 28.06 -22.47 -17.86
CA LYS A 319 27.58 -21.90 -16.59
C LYS A 319 28.70 -21.66 -15.59
N THR A 320 29.60 -22.63 -15.44
CA THR A 320 30.75 -22.52 -14.52
C THR A 320 31.68 -21.38 -14.93
N GLN A 321 31.91 -21.20 -16.23
CA GLN A 321 32.73 -20.09 -16.74
C GLN A 321 32.04 -18.73 -16.57
N ILE A 322 30.72 -18.64 -16.75
CA ILE A 322 29.95 -17.41 -16.46
C ILE A 322 30.06 -17.06 -14.97
N ASP A 323 29.85 -18.04 -14.09
CA ASP A 323 29.97 -17.84 -12.64
C ASP A 323 31.38 -17.41 -12.24
N LEU A 324 32.40 -17.94 -12.91
CA LEU A 324 33.78 -17.49 -12.72
C LEU A 324 33.96 -16.02 -13.11
N VAL A 325 33.41 -15.56 -14.24
CA VAL A 325 33.42 -14.13 -14.63
C VAL A 325 32.70 -13.27 -13.60
N ILE A 326 31.56 -13.73 -13.07
CA ILE A 326 30.81 -12.97 -12.05
C ILE A 326 31.60 -12.88 -10.74
N SER A 327 32.23 -13.97 -10.30
CA SER A 327 32.97 -14.04 -9.03
C SER A 327 34.21 -13.14 -8.99
N ILE A 328 34.86 -12.88 -10.13
CA ILE A 328 35.98 -11.93 -10.16
C ILE A 328 35.49 -10.48 -10.03
N MET A 329 34.19 -10.22 -10.13
CA MET A 329 33.55 -8.92 -9.94
C MET A 329 32.82 -8.82 -8.59
N ASP A 330 33.48 -9.23 -7.51
CA ASP A 330 32.88 -9.34 -6.16
C ASP A 330 32.25 -8.03 -5.64
N SER A 331 32.74 -6.86 -6.09
CA SER A 331 32.18 -5.54 -5.74
C SER A 331 31.08 -5.03 -6.68
N GLY A 332 30.74 -5.81 -7.71
CA GLY A 332 29.85 -5.37 -8.79
C GLY A 332 30.50 -4.46 -9.84
N LYS A 333 31.72 -3.96 -9.61
CA LYS A 333 32.43 -3.00 -10.50
C LYS A 333 33.67 -3.59 -11.16
N VAL A 334 33.98 -3.10 -12.37
CA VAL A 334 35.23 -3.41 -13.08
C VAL A 334 36.34 -2.50 -12.60
N THR A 335 37.25 -3.05 -11.78
CA THR A 335 38.50 -2.40 -11.33
C THR A 335 39.70 -2.91 -12.14
N GLU A 336 40.87 -2.30 -11.97
CA GLU A 336 42.12 -2.77 -12.59
C GLU A 336 42.46 -4.22 -12.19
N GLU A 337 42.17 -4.60 -10.94
CA GLU A 337 42.38 -5.97 -10.45
C GLU A 337 41.46 -6.96 -11.17
N VAL A 338 40.20 -6.60 -11.39
CA VAL A 338 39.23 -7.40 -12.17
C VAL A 338 39.73 -7.58 -13.61
N LEU A 339 40.17 -6.50 -14.26
CA LEU A 339 40.68 -6.55 -15.63
C LEU A 339 41.95 -7.42 -15.75
N ALA A 340 42.86 -7.31 -14.79
CA ALA A 340 44.05 -8.15 -14.71
C ALA A 340 43.68 -9.63 -14.56
N LYS A 341 42.73 -9.94 -13.67
CA LYS A 341 42.26 -11.32 -13.46
C LYS A 341 41.55 -11.89 -14.68
N ALA A 342 40.67 -11.11 -15.31
CA ALA A 342 40.02 -11.52 -16.55
C ALA A 342 41.03 -11.82 -17.67
N THR A 343 42.08 -11.01 -17.77
CA THR A 343 43.18 -11.22 -18.73
C THR A 343 43.90 -12.55 -18.50
N GLU A 344 44.19 -12.88 -17.24
CA GLU A 344 44.79 -14.16 -16.86
C GLU A 344 43.88 -15.33 -17.24
N LEU A 345 42.59 -15.25 -16.90
CA LEU A 345 41.61 -16.31 -17.17
C LEU A 345 41.45 -16.58 -18.68
N VAL A 346 41.37 -15.54 -19.51
CA VAL A 346 41.27 -15.68 -20.97
C VAL A 346 42.55 -16.28 -21.55
N LYS A 347 43.73 -15.77 -21.16
CA LYS A 347 45.03 -16.29 -21.66
C LYS A 347 45.28 -17.75 -21.27
N ASN A 348 44.78 -18.17 -20.11
CA ASN A 348 44.88 -19.55 -19.65
C ASN A 348 43.82 -20.47 -20.26
N GLY A 349 42.94 -19.97 -21.14
CA GLY A 349 41.86 -20.74 -21.75
C GLY A 349 40.77 -21.18 -20.77
N GLN A 350 40.65 -20.50 -19.63
CA GLN A 350 39.65 -20.81 -18.59
C GLN A 350 38.28 -20.22 -18.92
N ILE A 351 38.24 -19.21 -19.79
CA ILE A 351 37.02 -18.61 -20.34
C ILE A 351 37.07 -18.77 -21.86
N ALA A 352 36.05 -19.40 -22.42
CA ALA A 352 35.94 -19.60 -23.86
C ALA A 352 35.31 -18.36 -24.55
N ASP A 353 35.68 -18.13 -25.80
CA ASP A 353 35.09 -17.15 -26.73
C ASP A 353 33.54 -17.18 -26.72
N GLU A 354 32.96 -18.39 -26.71
CA GLU A 354 31.51 -18.55 -26.67
C GLU A 354 30.88 -17.92 -25.40
N VAL A 355 31.58 -17.97 -24.26
CA VAL A 355 31.13 -17.34 -23.01
C VAL A 355 31.25 -15.83 -23.09
N ILE A 356 32.35 -15.31 -23.64
CA ILE A 356 32.54 -13.86 -23.84
C ILE A 356 31.44 -13.31 -24.75
N LYS A 357 31.20 -13.96 -25.89
CA LYS A 357 30.11 -13.62 -26.82
C LYS A 357 28.73 -13.72 -26.18
N HIS A 358 28.52 -14.72 -25.34
CA HIS A 358 27.27 -14.87 -24.61
C HIS A 358 27.04 -13.70 -23.65
N ILE A 359 28.02 -13.36 -22.81
CA ILE A 359 27.93 -12.24 -21.85
C ILE A 359 27.73 -10.93 -22.61
N LYS A 360 28.48 -10.69 -23.68
CA LYS A 360 28.33 -9.49 -24.51
C LYS A 360 26.93 -9.40 -25.10
N LYS A 361 26.40 -10.48 -25.65
CA LYS A 361 25.03 -10.53 -26.19
C LYS A 361 23.97 -10.25 -25.11
N THR A 362 24.11 -10.84 -23.92
CA THR A 362 23.14 -10.66 -22.83
C THR A 362 23.25 -9.30 -22.15
N THR A 363 24.40 -8.62 -22.25
CA THR A 363 24.64 -7.31 -21.61
C THR A 363 24.64 -6.12 -22.57
N ASP A 364 24.45 -6.35 -23.87
CA ASP A 364 24.21 -5.33 -24.90
C ASP A 364 22.80 -4.71 -24.76
N GLU A 365 22.58 -4.05 -23.64
CA GLU A 365 21.28 -3.58 -23.18
C GLU A 365 20.84 -2.32 -23.92
N ALA A 366 19.90 -2.47 -24.84
CA ALA A 366 19.33 -1.37 -25.61
C ALA A 366 18.69 -0.29 -24.73
N LEU A 367 18.20 -0.65 -23.52
CA LEU A 367 17.63 0.32 -22.60
C LEU A 367 18.64 1.34 -22.08
N LEU A 368 19.93 0.98 -21.98
CA LEU A 368 21.00 1.86 -21.52
C LEU A 368 21.58 2.75 -22.64
N ALA A 369 21.10 2.60 -23.88
CA ALA A 369 21.63 3.32 -25.03
C ALA A 369 21.27 4.81 -25.06
N SER A 370 20.19 5.22 -24.37
CA SER A 370 19.72 6.61 -24.38
C SER A 370 18.81 6.93 -23.19
N LYS A 371 18.69 8.23 -22.87
CA LYS A 371 17.73 8.75 -21.89
C LYS A 371 16.30 8.36 -22.27
N GLU A 372 15.94 8.41 -23.55
CA GLU A 372 14.58 8.17 -24.02
C GLU A 372 14.15 6.71 -23.82
N LYS A 373 15.04 5.75 -24.11
CA LYS A 373 14.79 4.32 -23.90
C LYS A 373 14.70 4.00 -22.42
N LEU A 374 15.65 4.49 -21.61
CA LEU A 374 15.65 4.27 -20.17
C LEU A 374 14.44 4.91 -19.49
N GLY A 375 14.08 6.14 -19.87
CA GLY A 375 12.89 6.83 -19.38
C GLY A 375 11.61 6.11 -19.76
N SER A 376 11.52 5.56 -20.98
CA SER A 376 10.38 4.73 -21.40
C SER A 376 10.26 3.45 -20.56
N PHE A 377 11.39 2.79 -20.28
CA PHE A 377 11.42 1.65 -19.39
C PHE A 377 10.99 2.01 -17.97
N PHE A 378 11.54 3.07 -17.37
CA PHE A 378 11.17 3.49 -16.01
C PHE A 378 9.69 3.84 -15.88
N LYS A 379 9.07 4.51 -16.87
CA LYS A 379 7.62 4.74 -16.90
C LYS A 379 6.84 3.43 -16.79
N LEU A 380 7.19 2.44 -17.61
CA LEU A 380 6.52 1.15 -17.66
C LEU A 380 6.79 0.32 -16.39
N TYR A 381 8.03 0.30 -15.92
CA TYR A 381 8.47 -0.38 -14.71
C TYR A 381 7.71 0.10 -13.48
N VAL A 382 7.73 1.40 -13.22
CA VAL A 382 7.03 2.01 -12.08
C VAL A 382 5.52 1.78 -12.20
N SER A 383 4.95 1.96 -13.40
CA SER A 383 3.51 1.77 -13.61
C SER A 383 3.06 0.32 -13.41
N ALA A 384 3.84 -0.65 -13.88
CA ALA A 384 3.56 -2.08 -13.71
C ALA A 384 3.55 -2.48 -12.23
N LEU A 385 4.53 -2.02 -11.46
CA LEU A 385 4.61 -2.37 -10.03
C LEU A 385 3.59 -1.60 -9.19
N LEU A 386 3.37 -0.32 -9.49
CA LEU A 386 2.39 0.51 -8.79
C LEU A 386 0.99 -0.06 -8.98
N PHE A 387 0.57 -0.34 -10.22
CA PHE A 387 -0.84 -0.67 -10.49
C PHE A 387 -1.33 -1.94 -9.78
N ASN A 388 -0.52 -2.97 -9.59
CA ASN A 388 -1.00 -4.19 -8.92
C ASN A 388 -1.13 -4.01 -7.41
N ALA A 389 -0.01 -3.82 -6.72
CA ALA A 389 0.02 -3.85 -5.26
C ALA A 389 0.06 -2.47 -4.60
N GLY A 390 0.34 -1.40 -5.35
CA GLY A 390 0.53 -0.06 -4.79
C GLY A 390 1.70 0.00 -3.80
N GLY A 391 2.74 -0.78 -4.05
CA GLY A 391 3.86 -0.97 -3.12
C GLY A 391 4.54 0.33 -2.69
N HIS A 392 4.53 1.33 -3.57
CA HIS A 392 5.10 2.64 -3.38
C HIS A 392 4.27 3.68 -4.14
N SER A 393 4.21 4.92 -3.63
CA SER A 393 3.71 6.08 -4.40
C SER A 393 4.64 6.38 -5.58
N LEU A 394 4.19 7.16 -6.57
CA LEU A 394 5.04 7.57 -7.69
C LEU A 394 6.30 8.30 -7.20
N HIS A 395 6.18 9.16 -6.18
CA HIS A 395 7.33 9.83 -5.61
C HIS A 395 8.28 8.85 -4.90
N GLU A 396 7.74 7.92 -4.11
CA GLU A 396 8.51 6.86 -3.47
C GLU A 396 9.26 5.98 -4.50
N PHE A 397 8.65 5.71 -5.66
CA PHE A 397 9.27 4.95 -6.75
C PHE A 397 10.35 5.72 -7.50
N VAL A 398 10.16 7.02 -7.77
CA VAL A 398 11.06 7.81 -8.62
C VAL A 398 12.21 8.44 -7.82
N ALA A 399 12.03 8.68 -6.51
CA ALA A 399 13.06 9.28 -5.66
C ALA A 399 14.46 8.62 -5.73
N PRO A 400 14.60 7.28 -5.83
CA PRO A 400 15.92 6.63 -5.95
C PRO A 400 16.75 7.11 -7.15
N ILE A 401 16.08 7.54 -8.24
CA ILE A 401 16.75 8.08 -9.43
C ILE A 401 17.48 9.39 -9.09
N GLY A 402 16.84 10.25 -8.30
CA GLY A 402 17.35 11.58 -7.94
C GLY A 402 18.49 11.58 -6.91
N LEU A 403 18.87 10.42 -6.36
CA LEU A 403 19.93 10.36 -5.35
C LEU A 403 21.30 10.63 -5.97
N ALA A 404 22.14 11.37 -5.26
CA ALA A 404 23.46 11.80 -5.75
C ALA A 404 24.32 10.63 -6.25
N LYS A 405 24.34 9.51 -5.51
CA LYS A 405 25.09 8.31 -5.92
C LYS A 405 24.51 7.64 -7.17
N THR A 406 23.19 7.58 -7.31
CA THR A 406 22.53 7.10 -8.52
C THR A 406 22.85 8.00 -9.70
N GLN A 407 22.74 9.31 -9.52
CA GLN A 407 23.07 10.32 -10.52
C GLN A 407 24.51 10.19 -11.01
N GLN A 408 25.45 9.99 -10.09
CA GLN A 408 26.86 9.76 -10.42
C GLN A 408 27.06 8.44 -11.19
N GLU A 409 26.41 7.36 -10.79
CA GLU A 409 26.56 6.03 -11.42
C GLU A 409 26.09 6.05 -12.89
N PHE A 410 25.03 6.82 -13.18
CA PHE A 410 24.42 6.93 -14.50
C PHE A 410 24.76 8.21 -15.27
N ALA A 411 25.74 9.00 -14.81
CA ALA A 411 26.15 10.26 -15.45
C ALA A 411 26.68 10.11 -16.89
N TYR A 412 26.98 8.88 -17.32
CA TYR A 412 27.38 8.56 -18.70
C TYR A 412 26.22 8.60 -19.69
N ILE A 413 24.97 8.55 -19.22
CA ILE A 413 23.77 8.69 -20.04
C ILE A 413 23.42 10.18 -20.06
N ASP A 414 23.58 10.81 -21.22
CA ASP A 414 23.29 12.25 -21.37
C ASP A 414 21.84 12.56 -20.95
N GLY A 415 21.68 13.58 -20.11
CA GLY A 415 20.39 13.98 -19.57
C GLY A 415 19.75 13.05 -18.51
N PHE A 416 20.45 12.04 -17.98
CA PHE A 416 19.91 11.18 -16.91
C PHE A 416 19.42 11.97 -15.69
N ASN A 417 20.10 13.06 -15.34
CA ASN A 417 19.74 13.96 -14.24
C ASN A 417 18.41 14.70 -14.41
N THR A 418 17.81 14.63 -15.60
CA THR A 418 16.49 15.18 -15.87
C THR A 418 15.37 14.15 -15.76
N LEU A 419 15.69 12.86 -15.52
CA LEU A 419 14.70 11.80 -15.31
C LEU A 419 14.08 11.89 -13.92
N ASP A 420 13.19 12.86 -13.74
CA ASP A 420 12.42 13.04 -12.52
C ASP A 420 10.94 12.69 -12.71
N LEU A 421 10.14 12.94 -11.68
CA LEU A 421 8.71 12.61 -11.70
C LEU A 421 7.95 13.35 -12.83
N GLU A 422 8.32 14.59 -13.11
CA GLU A 422 7.63 15.40 -14.13
C GLU A 422 8.04 14.96 -15.53
N GLU A 423 9.32 14.69 -15.75
CA GLU A 423 9.80 14.20 -17.04
C GLU A 423 9.16 12.86 -17.40
N LEU A 424 9.11 11.93 -16.44
CA LEU A 424 8.55 10.60 -16.64
C LEU A 424 7.01 10.62 -16.76
N PHE A 425 6.31 11.36 -15.90
CA PHE A 425 4.85 11.19 -15.79
C PHE A 425 4.01 12.36 -16.26
N LEU A 426 4.62 13.49 -16.64
CA LEU A 426 3.92 14.63 -17.21
C LEU A 426 4.48 15.00 -18.59
N ASN A 427 5.73 15.46 -18.68
CA ASN A 427 6.27 16.05 -19.92
C ASN A 427 6.25 15.06 -21.09
N THR A 428 6.67 13.81 -20.85
CA THR A 428 6.74 12.76 -21.89
C THR A 428 5.56 11.78 -21.85
N ASN A 429 4.51 12.11 -21.09
CA ASN A 429 3.38 11.21 -20.84
C ASN A 429 2.04 11.96 -20.66
N GLN A 430 1.89 13.11 -21.33
CA GLN A 430 0.78 14.04 -21.14
C GLN A 430 -0.60 13.41 -21.33
N ASP A 431 -0.77 12.57 -22.36
CA ASP A 431 -2.07 11.94 -22.65
C ASP A 431 -2.55 11.02 -21.51
N ALA A 432 -1.64 10.20 -20.97
CA ALA A 432 -1.95 9.33 -19.83
C ALA A 432 -2.21 10.16 -18.56
N PHE A 433 -1.40 11.21 -18.36
CA PHE A 433 -1.58 12.16 -17.26
C PHE A 433 -2.95 12.83 -17.30
N ASP A 434 -3.35 13.38 -18.44
CA ASP A 434 -4.60 14.12 -18.58
C ASP A 434 -5.82 13.21 -18.41
N LYS A 435 -5.78 11.97 -18.93
CA LYS A 435 -6.82 10.96 -18.68
C LYS A 435 -6.93 10.59 -17.20
N ALA A 436 -5.81 10.37 -16.53
CA ALA A 436 -5.80 10.07 -15.10
C ALA A 436 -6.30 11.25 -14.26
N LEU A 437 -5.92 12.48 -14.65
CA LEU A 437 -6.36 13.71 -14.00
C LEU A 437 -7.87 13.93 -14.17
N ASP A 438 -8.42 13.71 -15.37
CA ASP A 438 -9.86 13.78 -15.63
C ASP A 438 -10.64 12.84 -14.72
N LYS A 439 -10.18 11.58 -14.62
CA LYS A 439 -10.76 10.58 -13.72
C LYS A 439 -10.66 11.02 -12.26
N ALA A 440 -9.51 11.55 -11.84
CA ALA A 440 -9.30 12.00 -10.46
C ALA A 440 -10.17 13.21 -10.09
N ILE A 441 -10.39 14.16 -11.00
CA ILE A 441 -11.31 15.29 -10.80
C ILE A 441 -12.73 14.78 -10.59
N ALA A 442 -13.23 13.94 -11.51
CA ALA A 442 -14.57 13.37 -11.41
C ALA A 442 -14.74 12.53 -10.13
N TYR A 443 -13.72 11.75 -9.77
CA TYR A 443 -13.69 10.97 -8.54
C TYR A 443 -13.77 11.88 -7.31
N ASN A 444 -12.92 12.90 -7.22
CA ASN A 444 -12.89 13.84 -6.11
C ASN A 444 -14.24 14.55 -5.93
N GLU A 445 -14.89 14.98 -7.01
CA GLU A 445 -16.24 15.55 -6.94
C GLU A 445 -17.24 14.60 -6.27
N GLN A 446 -17.22 13.31 -6.62
CA GLN A 446 -18.10 12.31 -6.00
C GLN A 446 -17.75 12.07 -4.54
N ILE A 447 -16.46 12.06 -4.17
CA ILE A 447 -16.02 11.97 -2.77
C ILE A 447 -16.54 13.16 -1.96
N LEU A 448 -16.41 14.39 -2.49
CA LEU A 448 -16.87 15.60 -1.82
C LEU A 448 -18.40 15.60 -1.68
N LYS A 449 -19.15 15.19 -2.71
CA LYS A 449 -20.62 15.02 -2.62
C LYS A 449 -21.02 14.01 -1.56
N LYS A 450 -20.35 12.83 -1.51
CA LYS A 450 -20.59 11.82 -0.46
C LYS A 450 -20.30 12.37 0.94
N LYS A 451 -19.20 13.09 1.11
CA LYS A 451 -18.86 13.76 2.39
C LYS A 451 -19.94 14.78 2.77
N ALA A 452 -20.42 15.59 1.83
CA ALA A 452 -21.47 16.59 2.08
C ALA A 452 -22.78 15.94 2.54
N ILE A 453 -23.24 14.91 1.82
CA ILE A 453 -24.45 14.14 2.19
C ILE A 453 -24.29 13.52 3.57
N LYS A 454 -23.11 12.96 3.90
CA LYS A 454 -22.86 12.37 5.22
C LYS A 454 -22.98 13.40 6.35
N GLU A 455 -22.45 14.60 6.17
CA GLU A 455 -22.59 15.67 7.16
C GLU A 455 -24.04 16.18 7.27
N GLU A 456 -24.75 16.29 6.14
CA GLU A 456 -26.18 16.63 6.15
C GLU A 456 -27.01 15.58 6.89
N LEU A 457 -26.80 14.29 6.60
CA LEU A 457 -27.47 13.18 7.29
C LEU A 457 -27.15 13.17 8.78
N LYS A 458 -25.93 13.51 9.18
CA LYS A 458 -25.54 13.64 10.59
C LYS A 458 -26.31 14.77 11.28
N GLY A 459 -26.46 15.92 10.61
CA GLY A 459 -27.26 17.03 11.11
C GLY A 459 -28.75 16.71 11.22
N LEU A 460 -29.34 16.05 10.21
CA LEU A 460 -30.73 15.60 10.25
C LEU A 460 -30.96 14.56 11.35
N LYS A 461 -30.04 13.61 11.50
CA LYS A 461 -30.07 12.63 12.59
C LYS A 461 -30.05 13.32 13.95
N GLN A 462 -29.21 14.34 14.14
CA GLN A 462 -29.17 15.14 15.37
C GLN A 462 -30.53 15.75 15.72
N VAL A 463 -31.20 16.36 14.75
CA VAL A 463 -32.52 16.98 14.95
C VAL A 463 -33.58 15.94 15.30
N VAL A 464 -33.57 14.79 14.61
CA VAL A 464 -34.49 13.68 14.89
C VAL A 464 -34.22 13.11 16.29
N ASP A 465 -32.96 12.85 16.64
CA ASP A 465 -32.56 12.32 17.94
C ASP A 465 -32.99 13.28 19.07
N GLN A 466 -32.85 14.60 18.90
CA GLN A 466 -33.30 15.61 19.87
C GLN A 466 -34.79 15.55 20.19
N LYS A 467 -35.61 15.09 19.25
CA LYS A 467 -37.05 14.91 19.46
C LYS A 467 -37.38 13.52 19.99
N VAL A 468 -36.88 12.49 19.33
CA VAL A 468 -37.30 11.10 19.53
C VAL A 468 -36.72 10.52 20.82
N ILE A 469 -35.47 10.83 21.17
CA ILE A 469 -34.82 10.23 22.35
C ILE A 469 -35.54 10.61 23.65
N PRO A 470 -35.90 11.89 23.91
CA PRO A 470 -36.72 12.24 25.07
C PRO A 470 -38.09 11.52 25.11
N GLU A 471 -38.77 11.39 23.97
CA GLU A 471 -40.05 10.68 23.87
C GLU A 471 -39.89 9.18 24.22
N LEU A 472 -38.84 8.53 23.72
CA LEU A 472 -38.52 7.14 24.04
C LEU A 472 -38.16 6.95 25.52
N ILE A 473 -37.37 7.86 26.11
CA ILE A 473 -37.04 7.83 27.55
C ILE A 473 -38.33 7.92 28.37
N LEU A 474 -39.22 8.85 28.03
CA LEU A 474 -40.50 9.03 28.73
C LEU A 474 -41.40 7.78 28.61
N ALA A 475 -41.45 7.18 27.41
CA ALA A 475 -42.25 5.98 27.13
C ALA A 475 -41.67 4.67 27.71
N SER A 476 -40.39 4.64 28.06
CA SER A 476 -39.72 3.46 28.60
C SER A 476 -40.31 2.98 29.94
N GLN A 477 -40.01 1.74 30.34
CA GLN A 477 -40.41 1.18 31.64
C GLN A 477 -39.39 1.48 32.77
N LEU A 478 -38.49 2.43 32.55
CA LEU A 478 -37.44 2.79 33.52
C LEU A 478 -38.03 3.52 34.74
N SER A 479 -37.30 3.50 35.86
CA SER A 479 -37.69 4.25 37.06
C SER A 479 -37.70 5.76 36.80
N SER A 480 -38.53 6.50 37.55
CA SER A 480 -38.65 7.95 37.39
C SER A 480 -37.33 8.69 37.57
N GLU A 481 -36.47 8.22 38.49
CA GLU A 481 -35.13 8.77 38.71
C GLU A 481 -34.24 8.59 37.47
N VAL A 482 -34.18 7.36 36.93
CA VAL A 482 -33.38 7.03 35.74
C VAL A 482 -33.86 7.82 34.53
N LYS A 483 -35.19 7.95 34.34
CA LYS A 483 -35.76 8.79 33.28
C LYS A 483 -35.35 10.25 33.44
N THR A 484 -35.42 10.79 34.66
CA THR A 484 -35.06 12.18 34.93
C THR A 484 -33.58 12.44 34.62
N ASN A 485 -32.69 11.57 35.06
CA ASN A 485 -31.26 11.69 34.78
C ASN A 485 -30.98 11.63 33.27
N LEU A 486 -31.60 10.69 32.54
CA LEU A 486 -31.44 10.56 31.08
C LEU A 486 -32.00 11.76 30.31
N LEU A 487 -33.12 12.34 30.75
CA LEU A 487 -33.68 13.54 30.15
C LEU A 487 -32.79 14.76 30.39
N GLU A 488 -32.22 14.91 31.58
CA GLU A 488 -31.23 15.95 31.88
C GLU A 488 -29.95 15.76 31.06
N LEU A 489 -29.51 14.51 30.88
CA LEU A 489 -28.40 14.19 30.01
C LEU A 489 -28.71 14.55 28.56
N ALA A 490 -29.91 14.23 28.06
CA ALA A 490 -30.33 14.52 26.69
C ALA A 490 -30.39 16.01 26.36
N LYS A 491 -30.68 16.86 27.36
CA LYS A 491 -30.61 18.33 27.22
C LYS A 491 -29.18 18.83 26.99
N ARG A 492 -28.18 18.13 27.53
CA ARG A 492 -26.76 18.51 27.42
C ARG A 492 -26.10 17.88 26.20
N ASP A 493 -26.35 16.59 26.00
CA ASP A 493 -25.82 15.79 24.90
C ASP A 493 -26.80 14.64 24.58
N VAL A 494 -27.59 14.85 23.53
CA VAL A 494 -28.62 13.88 23.11
C VAL A 494 -28.02 12.55 22.65
N HIS A 495 -26.83 12.56 22.04
CA HIS A 495 -26.22 11.33 21.54
C HIS A 495 -25.67 10.50 22.69
N HIS A 496 -25.01 11.17 23.65
CA HIS A 496 -24.56 10.51 24.86
C HIS A 496 -25.74 9.93 25.65
N ALA A 497 -26.85 10.68 25.75
CA ALA A 497 -28.08 10.19 26.35
C ALA A 497 -28.68 9.00 25.61
N ALA A 498 -28.67 8.99 24.27
CA ALA A 498 -29.16 7.88 23.47
C ALA A 498 -28.34 6.60 23.69
N ASP A 499 -27.00 6.72 23.71
CA ASP A 499 -26.10 5.60 23.95
C ASP A 499 -26.28 5.04 25.37
N CYS A 500 -26.35 5.93 26.37
CA CYS A 500 -26.64 5.56 27.76
C CYS A 500 -28.03 4.92 27.92
N PHE A 501 -29.07 5.48 27.30
CA PHE A 501 -30.43 4.93 27.33
C PHE A 501 -30.47 3.51 26.78
N ARG A 502 -29.84 3.26 25.63
CA ARG A 502 -29.78 1.92 25.03
C ARG A 502 -29.05 0.90 25.91
N LEU A 503 -27.96 1.31 26.56
CA LEU A 503 -27.23 0.46 27.51
C LEU A 503 -28.08 0.16 28.74
N VAL A 504 -28.78 1.16 29.28
CA VAL A 504 -29.72 1.03 30.39
C VAL A 504 -30.84 0.04 30.04
N GLU A 505 -31.47 0.17 28.87
CA GLU A 505 -32.51 -0.77 28.42
C GLU A 505 -31.99 -2.21 28.32
N LYS A 506 -30.77 -2.42 27.82
CA LYS A 506 -30.15 -3.76 27.75
C LYS A 506 -29.90 -4.36 29.12
N LEU A 507 -29.42 -3.56 30.08
CA LEU A 507 -29.23 -4.01 31.46
C LEU A 507 -30.58 -4.35 32.12
N GLN A 508 -31.60 -3.51 31.92
CA GLN A 508 -32.94 -3.76 32.43
C GLN A 508 -33.55 -5.05 31.85
N GLN A 509 -33.42 -5.26 30.53
CA GLN A 509 -33.88 -6.50 29.88
C GLN A 509 -33.13 -7.73 30.38
N LEU A 510 -31.82 -7.61 30.65
CA LEU A 510 -31.03 -8.69 31.25
C LEU A 510 -31.55 -9.06 32.64
N MET A 511 -31.84 -8.06 33.48
CA MET A 511 -32.42 -8.28 34.81
C MET A 511 -33.78 -8.98 34.71
N ILE A 512 -34.69 -8.48 33.87
CA ILE A 512 -36.03 -9.09 33.68
C ILE A 512 -35.92 -10.54 33.20
N LYS A 513 -35.07 -10.83 32.20
CA LYS A 513 -34.86 -12.20 31.71
C LYS A 513 -34.31 -13.12 32.80
N ASN A 514 -33.35 -12.62 33.58
CA ASN A 514 -32.78 -13.38 34.68
C ASN A 514 -33.81 -13.64 35.78
N ASP A 515 -34.67 -12.66 36.08
CA ASP A 515 -35.74 -12.80 37.06
C ASP A 515 -36.75 -13.87 36.67
N VAL A 516 -37.23 -13.84 35.41
CA VAL A 516 -38.14 -14.86 34.87
C VAL A 516 -37.50 -16.25 34.93
N ARG A 517 -36.22 -16.35 34.55
CA ARG A 517 -35.49 -17.61 34.59
C ARG A 517 -35.40 -18.16 36.01
N VAL A 518 -34.95 -17.36 36.98
CA VAL A 518 -34.78 -17.82 38.37
C VAL A 518 -36.12 -18.19 38.99
N GLN A 519 -37.22 -17.52 38.64
CA GLN A 519 -38.57 -17.91 39.05
C GLN A 519 -39.02 -19.27 38.48
N SER A 520 -38.48 -19.68 37.34
CA SER A 520 -38.83 -20.93 36.65
C SER A 520 -37.99 -22.16 37.04
N GLU A 521 -36.85 -21.98 37.73
CA GLU A 521 -35.94 -23.06 38.14
C GLU A 521 -36.41 -23.70 39.48
N TYR A 522 -36.57 -25.04 39.56
CA TYR A 522 -37.09 -25.75 40.76
C TYR A 522 -36.04 -26.04 41.87
N PHE A 523 -36.51 -25.97 43.12
CA PHE A 523 -35.92 -26.04 44.48
C PHE A 523 -34.45 -26.44 44.81
N SER A 524 -33.65 -27.17 44.01
CA SER A 524 -32.27 -27.55 44.41
C SER A 524 -31.18 -26.58 43.89
N PHE A 525 -31.41 -25.93 42.75
CA PHE A 525 -30.55 -24.86 42.21
C PHE A 525 -30.80 -23.47 42.85
N PHE A 526 -31.82 -23.40 43.71
CA PHE A 526 -32.42 -22.17 44.23
C PHE A 526 -31.47 -21.28 45.05
N ARG A 527 -30.58 -21.85 45.88
CA ARG A 527 -29.76 -21.02 46.79
C ARG A 527 -28.71 -20.20 46.04
N GLN A 528 -27.95 -20.82 45.12
CA GLN A 528 -26.93 -20.09 44.38
C GLN A 528 -27.54 -19.23 43.26
N GLY A 529 -28.59 -19.70 42.58
CA GLY A 529 -29.30 -18.92 41.56
C GLY A 529 -29.92 -17.64 42.12
N ALA A 530 -30.64 -17.73 43.23
CA ALA A 530 -31.23 -16.57 43.89
C ALA A 530 -30.16 -15.63 44.46
N GLN A 531 -29.06 -16.15 45.04
CA GLN A 531 -27.95 -15.30 45.49
C GLN A 531 -27.28 -14.55 44.33
N ARG A 532 -27.04 -15.22 43.19
CA ARG A 532 -26.53 -14.55 41.98
C ARG A 532 -27.49 -13.48 41.48
N GLN A 533 -28.80 -13.77 41.47
CA GLN A 533 -29.83 -12.82 41.07
C GLN A 533 -29.83 -11.56 41.95
N VAL A 534 -29.74 -11.72 43.27
CA VAL A 534 -29.67 -10.60 44.21
C VAL A 534 -28.44 -9.73 43.95
N VAL A 535 -27.27 -10.35 43.78
CA VAL A 535 -26.02 -9.67 43.46
C VAL A 535 -26.12 -8.94 42.12
N LEU A 536 -26.59 -9.63 41.08
CA LEU A 536 -26.77 -9.09 39.73
C LEU A 536 -27.71 -7.88 39.76
N ASN A 537 -28.92 -8.03 40.30
CA ASN A 537 -29.92 -6.97 40.30
C ASN A 537 -29.47 -5.75 41.10
N LYS A 538 -28.82 -5.95 42.25
CA LYS A 538 -28.26 -4.85 43.04
C LYS A 538 -27.21 -4.07 42.24
N ASN A 539 -26.23 -4.76 41.67
CA ASN A 539 -25.12 -4.09 41.00
C ASN A 539 -25.54 -3.50 39.65
N LEU A 540 -26.43 -4.17 38.90
CA LEU A 540 -26.93 -3.66 37.62
C LEU A 540 -27.84 -2.44 37.82
N ASN A 541 -28.64 -2.37 38.89
CA ASN A 541 -29.37 -1.14 39.23
C ASN A 541 -28.40 0.03 39.47
N ASN A 542 -27.29 -0.19 40.18
CA ASN A 542 -26.28 0.85 40.38
C ASN A 542 -25.62 1.26 39.05
N ALA A 543 -25.29 0.30 38.19
CA ALA A 543 -24.76 0.59 36.86
C ALA A 543 -25.76 1.36 35.98
N ILE A 544 -27.05 1.03 36.04
CA ILE A 544 -28.14 1.74 35.35
C ILE A 544 -28.22 3.19 35.85
N ILE A 545 -28.14 3.43 37.16
CA ILE A 545 -28.16 4.78 37.74
C ILE A 545 -26.95 5.57 37.23
N GLU A 546 -25.75 4.99 37.24
CA GLU A 546 -24.55 5.69 36.77
C GLU A 546 -24.59 5.96 35.25
N LEU A 547 -25.06 5.01 34.44
CA LEU A 547 -25.29 5.25 33.01
C LEU A 547 -26.34 6.35 32.79
N SER A 548 -27.41 6.39 33.59
CA SER A 548 -28.45 7.40 33.46
C SER A 548 -27.91 8.83 33.67
N LYS A 549 -26.83 8.98 34.43
CA LYS A 549 -26.12 10.25 34.65
C LYS A 549 -25.03 10.54 33.61
N GLY A 550 -24.76 9.60 32.70
CA GLY A 550 -23.69 9.67 31.70
C GLY A 550 -22.32 9.19 32.20
N ASN A 551 -22.25 8.51 33.35
CA ASN A 551 -21.00 8.06 33.99
C ASN A 551 -20.58 6.66 33.49
N GLU A 552 -20.18 6.55 32.21
CA GLU A 552 -19.87 5.26 31.58
C GLU A 552 -18.74 4.49 32.27
N GLN A 553 -17.67 5.17 32.68
CA GLN A 553 -16.52 4.51 33.34
C GLN A 553 -16.90 3.92 34.69
N GLN A 554 -17.74 4.62 35.46
CA GLN A 554 -18.22 4.14 36.74
C GLN A 554 -19.15 2.93 36.55
N ALA A 555 -20.07 3.00 35.59
CA ALA A 555 -20.91 1.86 35.23
C ALA A 555 -20.10 0.66 34.75
N LYS A 556 -19.05 0.88 33.94
CA LYS A 556 -18.13 -0.14 33.47
C LYS A 556 -17.41 -0.82 34.63
N SER A 557 -16.91 -0.05 35.60
CA SER A 557 -16.27 -0.56 36.81
C SER A 557 -17.24 -1.42 37.65
N ILE A 558 -18.49 -0.99 37.82
CA ILE A 558 -19.53 -1.75 38.53
C ILE A 558 -19.81 -3.09 37.81
N ILE A 559 -19.93 -3.07 36.48
CA ILE A 559 -20.16 -4.27 35.68
C ILE A 559 -18.95 -5.22 35.76
N GLU A 560 -17.73 -4.70 35.71
CA GLU A 560 -16.52 -5.50 35.86
C GLU A 560 -16.45 -6.19 37.23
N ALA A 561 -16.76 -5.44 38.31
CA ALA A 561 -16.84 -5.99 39.66
C ALA A 561 -17.92 -7.08 39.75
N THR A 562 -19.07 -6.86 39.11
CA THR A 562 -20.17 -7.84 39.06
C THR A 562 -19.75 -9.10 38.32
N LEU A 563 -19.06 -8.98 37.18
CA LEU A 563 -18.50 -10.12 36.44
C LEU A 563 -17.50 -10.91 37.30
N LYS A 564 -16.62 -10.22 38.05
CA LYS A 564 -15.69 -10.85 39.00
C LYS A 564 -16.44 -11.61 40.10
N GLU A 565 -17.47 -11.02 40.68
CA GLU A 565 -18.28 -11.63 41.74
C GLU A 565 -19.06 -12.86 41.22
N LEU A 566 -19.68 -12.76 40.04
CA LEU A 566 -20.39 -13.87 39.39
C LEU A 566 -19.47 -15.07 39.11
N LYS A 567 -18.16 -14.85 38.86
CA LYS A 567 -17.18 -15.94 38.67
C LYS A 567 -16.98 -16.78 39.93
N THR A 568 -17.17 -16.21 41.12
CA THR A 568 -16.96 -16.92 42.40
C THR A 568 -17.99 -18.02 42.69
N PHE A 569 -19.16 -17.96 42.03
CA PHE A 569 -20.19 -18.98 42.16
C PHE A 569 -19.80 -20.26 41.41
N LYS A 570 -20.10 -21.44 41.98
CA LYS A 570 -19.65 -22.74 41.46
C LYS A 570 -20.47 -23.30 40.29
N SER A 571 -21.55 -22.65 39.86
CA SER A 571 -22.38 -23.15 38.76
C SER A 571 -21.62 -23.09 37.43
N GLU A 572 -21.74 -24.14 36.61
CA GLU A 572 -21.10 -24.17 35.28
C GLU A 572 -21.88 -23.31 34.26
N ASP A 573 -23.21 -23.29 34.36
CA ASP A 573 -24.08 -22.48 33.50
C ASP A 573 -24.41 -21.11 34.15
N LYS A 574 -24.08 -20.02 33.44
CA LYS A 574 -24.27 -18.62 33.84
C LYS A 574 -24.63 -17.76 32.62
N PRO A 575 -25.84 -17.90 32.04
CA PRO A 575 -26.25 -17.13 30.86
C PRO A 575 -26.21 -15.60 31.11
N GLU A 576 -26.41 -15.17 32.35
CA GLU A 576 -26.27 -13.79 32.78
C GLU A 576 -24.84 -13.26 32.63
N PHE A 577 -23.83 -14.11 32.85
CA PHE A 577 -22.42 -13.73 32.77
C PHE A 577 -22.03 -13.42 31.32
N VAL A 578 -22.40 -14.28 30.37
CA VAL A 578 -22.12 -14.07 28.94
C VAL A 578 -22.82 -12.81 28.43
N SER A 579 -24.09 -12.63 28.78
CA SER A 579 -24.87 -11.46 28.38
C SER A 579 -24.28 -10.17 28.94
N LEU A 580 -23.87 -10.18 30.22
CA LEU A 580 -23.26 -9.03 30.87
C LEU A 580 -21.87 -8.72 30.29
N GLN A 581 -21.07 -9.75 29.96
CA GLN A 581 -19.77 -9.58 29.31
C GLN A 581 -19.91 -8.92 27.93
N ASN A 582 -20.96 -9.30 27.17
CA ASN A 582 -21.26 -8.64 25.90
C ASN A 582 -21.63 -7.18 26.08
N ILE A 583 -22.43 -6.83 27.10
CA ILE A 583 -22.76 -5.44 27.42
C ILE A 583 -21.51 -4.66 27.86
N TYR A 584 -20.65 -5.25 28.71
CA TYR A 584 -19.38 -4.66 29.13
C TYR A 584 -18.50 -4.28 27.95
N ASN A 585 -18.40 -5.18 26.96
CA ASN A 585 -17.62 -4.94 25.74
C ASN A 585 -18.22 -3.82 24.87
N LEU A 586 -19.53 -3.56 24.99
CA LEU A 586 -20.20 -2.47 24.29
C LEU A 586 -19.97 -1.10 24.95
N ILE A 587 -19.65 -1.04 26.26
CA ILE A 587 -19.42 0.23 26.97
C ILE A 587 -18.08 0.81 26.55
N GLY A 588 -18.14 1.98 25.90
CA GLY A 588 -17.00 2.67 25.29
C GLY A 588 -16.69 2.24 23.85
N SER A 589 -17.39 1.25 23.30
CA SER A 589 -17.42 1.06 21.85
C SER A 589 -18.46 2.04 21.31
N GLN A 590 -18.05 3.10 20.62
CA GLN A 590 -19.00 4.02 19.98
C GLN A 590 -20.01 3.20 19.18
N VAL A 591 -21.24 3.27 19.63
CA VAL A 591 -22.32 2.36 19.22
C VAL A 591 -22.74 2.58 17.77
N ILE A 592 -22.38 3.73 17.19
CA ILE A 592 -22.66 4.02 15.80
C ILE A 592 -21.57 3.39 14.91
N LYS A 593 -21.56 2.05 14.84
CA LYS A 593 -21.28 1.39 13.56
C LYS A 593 -22.64 1.16 12.89
N GLU A 594 -22.81 1.77 11.72
CA GLU A 594 -24.00 1.94 10.86
C GLU A 594 -24.83 0.66 10.53
N GLN A 595 -24.62 -0.49 11.18
CA GLN A 595 -25.17 -1.77 10.74
C GLN A 595 -26.57 -2.15 11.27
N GLN A 596 -27.27 -1.29 12.01
CA GLN A 596 -28.63 -1.61 12.47
C GLN A 596 -29.63 -0.47 12.18
N MET A 597 -29.80 -0.18 10.90
CA MET A 597 -31.05 0.41 10.39
C MET A 597 -31.58 -0.48 9.27
N GLN A 598 -32.21 -1.60 9.63
CA GLN A 598 -33.31 -2.10 8.79
C GLN A 598 -34.50 -1.18 9.04
N ILE A 599 -34.55 -0.08 8.30
CA ILE A 599 -35.77 0.70 8.13
C ILE A 599 -36.38 0.27 6.80
N GLY A 600 -37.62 -0.22 6.85
CA GLY A 600 -38.48 -0.40 5.68
C GLY A 600 -38.42 -1.78 5.03
N LYS A 601 -39.15 -2.74 5.60
CA LYS A 601 -39.98 -3.61 4.75
C LYS A 601 -41.41 -3.08 4.87
N SER A 602 -41.85 -2.41 3.81
CA SER A 602 -43.27 -2.22 3.50
C SER A 602 -43.93 -3.57 3.26
#